data_AF-A0A2V5W6H5-F1
#
_entry.id   AF-A0A2V5W6H5-F1
#
_cell.length_a   1.000
_cell.length_b   1.000
_cell.length_c   1.000
_cell.angle_alpha   90.00
_cell.angle_beta   90.00
_cell.angle_gamma   90.00
#
_symmetry.space_group_name_H-M   'P 1'
#
loop_
_entity.id
_entity.type
_entity.pdbx_description
1 polymer ?
#
loop_
_entity_poly.entity_id
_entity_poly.type
_entity_poly.pdbx_seq_one_letter_code
_entity_poly.pdbx_strand_id
1 'polypeptide(L)'
;MHAFTSYTFNGYETDSGDLTRITGQKLGAIQSPARAVLAGEWPAFFGGSWHPFINQDHPDAKNVLSFVDGHAGFVKIYWDGVAGSQPRNYEPPPGYDYNWDGQ
;
A
#
# COMPACT_ATOMS: atom_id res chain seq x y z
N MET A 1 4.79 -18.77 -5.76
CA MET A 1 6.12 -18.23 -6.15
C MET A 1 6.40 -17.12 -5.15
N HIS A 2 7.34 -17.32 -4.21
CA HIS A 2 7.64 -16.29 -3.21
C HIS A 2 8.62 -15.29 -3.83
N ALA A 3 8.18 -14.04 -4.06
CA ALA A 3 9.08 -12.96 -4.40
C ALA A 3 9.87 -12.59 -3.13
N PHE A 4 11.17 -12.88 -3.12
CA PHE A 4 12.09 -12.39 -2.09
C PHE A 4 12.48 -10.94 -2.37
N THR A 5 11.49 -10.05 -2.43
CA THR A 5 11.72 -8.63 -2.63
C THR A 5 11.23 -7.89 -1.41
N SER A 6 12.11 -7.09 -0.79
CA SER A 6 11.73 -6.27 0.36
C SER A 6 10.65 -5.24 0.01
N TYR A 7 10.47 -4.97 -1.28
CA TYR A 7 9.46 -4.10 -1.85
C TYR A 7 8.62 -4.86 -2.87
N THR A 8 7.34 -4.56 -2.95
CA THR A 8 6.45 -5.09 -3.99
C THR A 8 5.75 -3.97 -4.74
N PHE A 9 5.51 -4.21 -6.03
CA PHE A 9 4.77 -3.29 -6.89
C PHE A 9 3.30 -3.28 -6.49
N ASN A 10 2.67 -2.10 -6.51
CA ASN A 10 1.24 -1.91 -6.27
C ASN A 10 0.40 -2.53 -7.39
N GLY A 11 0.29 -3.84 -7.31
CA GLY A 11 -0.54 -4.69 -8.15
C GLY A 11 0.19 -5.89 -8.77
N TYR A 12 1.29 -6.34 -8.15
CA TYR A 12 1.86 -7.68 -8.35
C TYR A 12 1.22 -8.71 -7.39
N GLU A 13 0.93 -8.30 -6.15
CA GLU A 13 0.33 -9.15 -5.10
C GLU A 13 -1.20 -9.03 -5.09
N THR A 14 -1.86 -9.13 -6.24
CA THR A 14 -3.33 -9.02 -6.31
C THR A 14 -4.01 -10.39 -6.29
N ASP A 15 -4.85 -10.62 -5.29
CA ASP A 15 -5.80 -11.74 -5.26
C ASP A 15 -7.20 -11.29 -5.71
N SER A 16 -8.14 -12.22 -5.90
CA SER A 16 -9.50 -11.90 -6.38
C SER A 16 -10.32 -11.00 -5.44
N GLY A 17 -9.86 -10.76 -4.21
CA GLY A 17 -10.49 -9.89 -3.23
C GLY A 17 -9.89 -8.49 -3.13
N ASP A 18 -8.83 -8.18 -3.90
CA ASP A 18 -8.13 -6.92 -3.78
C ASP A 18 -8.78 -5.80 -4.59
N LEU A 19 -8.59 -4.56 -4.14
CA LEU A 19 -8.98 -3.39 -4.91
C LEU A 19 -8.31 -3.37 -6.29
N THR A 20 -9.01 -2.80 -7.27
CA THR A 20 -8.40 -2.50 -8.57
C THR A 20 -7.28 -1.49 -8.36
N ARG A 21 -6.03 -1.95 -8.53
CA ARG A 21 -4.83 -1.15 -8.34
C ARG A 21 -4.51 -0.29 -9.57
N ILE A 22 -3.38 0.40 -9.52
CA ILE A 22 -2.82 1.16 -10.63
C ILE A 22 -2.21 0.29 -11.75
N THR A 23 -2.15 -1.05 -11.59
CA THR A 23 -1.63 -1.96 -12.62
C THR A 23 -2.33 -1.77 -13.95
N GLY A 24 -1.55 -1.57 -15.01
CA GLY A 24 -2.07 -1.41 -16.36
C GLY A 24 -2.71 -0.04 -16.63
N GLN A 25 -2.85 0.84 -15.63
CA GLN A 25 -3.29 2.20 -15.85
C GLN A 25 -2.20 3.03 -16.55
N LYS A 26 -2.61 3.91 -17.46
CA LYS A 26 -1.69 4.91 -18.03
C LYS A 26 -1.37 5.96 -16.97
N LEU A 27 -0.14 6.47 -16.97
CA LEU A 27 0.29 7.52 -16.04
C LEU A 27 -0.67 8.73 -16.03
N GLY A 28 -1.15 9.16 -17.19
CA GLY A 28 -2.09 10.28 -17.31
C GLY A 28 -3.52 10.00 -16.83
N ALA A 29 -3.84 8.77 -16.42
CA ALA A 29 -5.13 8.42 -15.82
C ALA A 29 -5.10 8.46 -14.28
N ILE A 30 -3.91 8.56 -13.67
CA ILE A 30 -3.74 8.67 -12.22
C ILE A 30 -4.07 10.09 -11.78
N GLN A 31 -5.10 10.26 -10.96
CA GLN A 31 -5.60 11.58 -10.56
C GLN A 31 -4.77 12.20 -9.45
N SER A 32 -4.26 11.36 -8.54
CA SER A 32 -3.44 11.80 -7.40
C SER A 32 -2.04 11.16 -7.40
N PRO A 33 -1.13 11.49 -8.34
CA PRO A 33 0.20 10.85 -8.44
C PRO A 33 1.05 10.90 -7.17
N ALA A 34 0.90 11.96 -6.35
CA ALA A 34 1.61 12.14 -5.09
C ALA A 34 1.03 11.31 -3.92
N ARG A 35 -0.08 10.60 -4.12
CA ARG A 35 -0.67 9.68 -3.13
C ARG A 35 -0.80 8.26 -3.67
N ALA A 36 -0.84 8.12 -4.98
CA ALA A 36 -0.87 6.84 -5.67
C ALA A 36 0.40 6.05 -5.40
N VAL A 37 0.27 4.96 -4.64
CA VAL A 37 1.39 4.09 -4.32
C VAL A 37 1.85 3.38 -5.59
N LEU A 38 3.14 3.47 -5.90
CA LEU A 38 3.77 2.73 -7.00
C LEU A 38 4.33 1.39 -6.51
N ALA A 39 5.08 1.42 -5.40
CA ALA A 39 5.60 0.25 -4.73
C ALA A 39 5.74 0.55 -3.24
N GLY A 40 5.80 -0.49 -2.42
CA GLY A 40 5.95 -0.34 -0.97
C GLY A 40 6.70 -1.49 -0.35
N GLU A 41 7.21 -1.26 0.87
CA GLU A 41 7.69 -2.36 1.71
C GLU A 41 6.60 -3.43 1.83
N TRP A 42 6.97 -4.70 1.69
CA TRP A 42 6.02 -5.82 1.81
C TRP A 42 5.09 -5.75 3.05
N PRO A 43 5.59 -5.45 4.28
CA PRO A 43 4.71 -5.33 5.47
C PRO A 43 3.59 -4.28 5.35
N ALA A 44 3.74 -3.27 4.48
CA ALA A 44 2.72 -2.23 4.31
C ALA A 44 1.38 -2.80 3.79
N PHE A 45 1.41 -3.90 3.06
CA PHE A 45 0.20 -4.51 2.48
C PHE A 45 -0.58 -5.34 3.50
N PHE A 46 0.00 -5.61 4.68
CA PHE A 46 -0.54 -6.50 5.72
C PHE A 46 -0.65 -5.83 7.10
N GLY A 47 -0.43 -4.52 7.19
CA GLY A 47 -0.52 -3.78 8.46
C GLY A 47 0.62 -4.09 9.41
N GLY A 48 1.79 -4.48 8.90
CA GLY A 48 3.02 -4.65 9.68
C GLY A 48 3.98 -3.48 9.50
N SER A 49 5.16 -3.56 10.10
CA SER A 49 6.25 -2.62 9.88
C SER A 49 7.60 -3.27 10.11
N TRP A 50 8.64 -2.77 9.43
CA TRP A 50 10.03 -3.03 9.80
C TRP A 50 10.64 -1.93 10.66
N HIS A 51 9.96 -0.78 10.81
CA HIS A 51 10.46 0.43 11.46
C HIS A 51 9.45 1.05 12.43
N PRO A 52 9.41 0.66 13.72
CA PRO A 52 10.07 -0.50 14.31
C PRO A 52 9.43 -1.80 13.82
N PHE A 53 10.04 -2.95 14.15
CA PHE A 53 9.42 -4.23 13.83
C PHE A 53 8.06 -4.38 14.52
N ILE A 54 7.01 -4.49 13.71
CA ILE A 54 5.63 -4.73 14.13
C ILE A 54 5.08 -5.85 13.25
N ASN A 55 4.44 -6.83 13.89
CA ASN A 55 3.78 -7.91 13.14
C ASN A 55 2.54 -7.40 12.40
N GLN A 56 1.98 -8.21 11.51
CA GLN A 56 0.76 -7.87 10.75
C GLN A 56 -0.44 -7.53 11.67
N ASP A 57 -1.51 -6.99 11.07
CA ASP A 57 -2.76 -6.65 11.76
C ASP A 57 -2.56 -5.56 12.85
N HIS A 58 -1.80 -4.52 12.52
CA HIS A 58 -1.57 -3.40 13.41
C HIS A 58 -2.03 -2.06 12.78
N PRO A 59 -2.85 -1.26 13.49
CA PRO A 59 -3.27 0.04 13.00
C PRO A 59 -2.10 1.02 12.98
N ASP A 60 -2.04 1.90 11.98
CA ASP A 60 -1.03 2.96 11.87
C ASP A 60 0.44 2.49 11.82
N ALA A 61 0.69 1.23 11.46
CA ALA A 61 2.04 0.73 11.27
C ALA A 61 2.74 1.53 10.17
N LYS A 62 3.94 2.07 10.45
CA LYS A 62 4.63 2.94 9.50
C LYS A 62 5.47 2.16 8.50
N ASN A 63 5.42 2.53 7.23
CA ASN A 63 6.21 1.89 6.18
C ASN A 63 6.74 2.91 5.18
N VAL A 64 7.79 2.52 4.46
CA VAL A 64 8.28 3.27 3.30
C VAL A 64 7.46 2.88 2.06
N LEU A 65 6.82 3.86 1.45
CA LEU A 65 6.14 3.74 0.16
C LEU A 65 6.82 4.63 -0.87
N SER A 66 6.85 4.20 -2.13
CA SER A 66 7.12 5.05 -3.28
C SER A 66 5.83 5.36 -4.03
N PHE A 67 5.77 6.54 -4.63
CA PHE A 67 4.57 7.07 -5.28
C PHE A 67 4.78 7.26 -6.78
N VAL A 68 3.68 7.41 -7.51
CA VAL A 68 3.67 7.50 -8.97
C VAL A 68 4.40 8.74 -9.50
N ASP A 69 4.42 9.84 -8.75
CA ASP A 69 5.22 11.03 -9.09
C ASP A 69 6.74 10.87 -8.84
N GLY A 70 7.16 9.72 -8.30
CA GLY A 70 8.55 9.36 -8.09
C GLY A 70 9.13 9.66 -6.71
N HIS A 71 8.37 10.28 -5.79
CA HIS A 71 8.86 10.47 -4.42
C HIS A 71 8.66 9.20 -3.58
N ALA A 72 9.31 9.17 -2.41
CA ALA A 72 9.09 8.17 -1.38
C ALA A 72 8.72 8.85 -0.06
N GLY A 73 7.92 8.18 0.76
CA GLY A 73 7.43 8.69 2.03
C GLY A 73 7.41 7.61 3.11
N PHE A 74 7.65 8.03 4.36
CA PHE A 74 7.48 7.18 5.54
C PHE A 74 6.12 7.47 6.16
N VAL A 75 5.13 6.67 5.78
CA VAL A 75 3.70 6.96 6.03
C VAL A 75 3.08 5.91 6.94
N LYS A 76 1.99 6.29 7.60
CA LYS A 76 1.16 5.35 8.35
C LYS A 76 0.32 4.51 7.39
N ILE A 77 0.17 3.23 7.68
CA ILE A 77 -0.72 2.33 6.96
C ILE A 77 -2.01 2.15 7.75
N TYR A 78 -3.14 2.35 7.08
CA TYR A 78 -4.45 2.12 7.68
C TYR A 78 -4.76 0.63 7.76
N TRP A 79 -5.19 0.16 8.93
CA TRP A 79 -5.81 -1.15 9.12
C TRP A 79 -7.10 -0.97 9.92
N ASP A 80 -8.18 -1.61 9.49
CA ASP A 80 -9.55 -1.39 9.99
C ASP A 80 -9.86 -2.09 11.33
N GLY A 81 -8.92 -2.86 11.89
CA GLY A 81 -9.13 -3.60 13.13
C GLY A 81 -9.84 -4.95 12.98
N VAL A 82 -10.22 -5.35 11.75
CA VAL A 82 -10.94 -6.59 11.50
C VAL A 82 -9.96 -7.73 11.26
N ALA A 83 -10.02 -8.77 12.10
CA ALA A 83 -9.14 -9.92 11.99
C ALA A 83 -9.20 -10.57 10.59
N GLY A 84 -8.04 -10.77 9.97
CA GLY A 84 -7.92 -11.32 8.62
C GLY A 84 -8.18 -10.31 7.49
N SER A 85 -8.57 -9.07 7.80
CA SER A 85 -8.54 -7.98 6.83
C SER A 85 -7.09 -7.55 6.61
N GLN A 86 -6.80 -7.03 5.42
CA GLN A 86 -5.47 -6.56 5.07
C GLN A 86 -5.61 -5.14 4.54
N PRO A 87 -4.68 -4.21 4.86
CA PRO A 87 -4.70 -2.85 4.32
C PRO A 87 -4.79 -2.80 2.80
N ARG A 88 -4.35 -3.85 2.11
CA ARG A 88 -4.43 -3.96 0.67
C ARG A 88 -5.86 -4.18 0.11
N ASN A 89 -6.87 -4.41 0.95
CA ASN A 89 -8.21 -4.75 0.49
C ASN A 89 -9.15 -3.55 0.38
N TYR A 90 -8.71 -2.36 0.82
CA TYR A 90 -9.54 -1.16 0.90
C TYR A 90 -8.69 0.11 0.83
N GLU A 91 -9.30 1.22 0.45
CA GLU A 91 -8.66 2.53 0.53
C GLU A 91 -8.62 3.01 1.98
N PRO A 92 -7.55 3.70 2.40
CA PRO A 92 -7.54 4.33 3.71
C PRO A 92 -8.58 5.46 3.77
N PRO A 93 -9.14 5.77 4.96
CA PRO A 93 -10.02 6.91 5.12
C PRO A 93 -9.26 8.24 4.93
N PRO A 94 -9.99 9.38 4.80
CA PRO A 94 -9.35 10.69 4.75
C PRO A 94 -8.40 10.93 5.94
N GLY A 95 -7.20 11.43 5.67
CA GLY A 95 -6.17 11.70 6.68
C GLY A 95 -4.92 10.82 6.58
N TYR A 96 -4.93 9.80 5.71
CA TYR A 96 -3.74 9.07 5.31
C TYR A 96 -3.15 9.64 4.01
N ASP A 97 -1.84 9.55 3.87
CA ASP A 97 -1.07 10.19 2.80
C ASP A 97 -0.88 9.31 1.56
N TYR A 98 -1.72 8.28 1.38
CA TYR A 98 -1.62 7.34 0.26
C TYR A 98 -3.00 6.86 -0.20
N ASN A 99 -3.05 6.34 -1.43
CA ASN A 99 -4.16 5.55 -1.96
C ASN A 99 -3.62 4.39 -2.81
N TRP A 100 -4.42 3.35 -3.00
CA TRP A 100 -4.01 2.16 -3.75
C TRP A 100 -4.47 2.19 -5.21
N ASP A 101 -5.62 2.80 -5.49
CA ASP A 101 -6.28 2.85 -6.80
C ASP A 101 -5.83 4.02 -7.71
N GLY A 102 -5.11 4.98 -7.14
CA GLY A 102 -4.59 6.16 -7.85
C GLY A 102 -5.56 7.34 -7.94
N GLN A 103 -6.69 7.33 -7.21
CA GLN A 103 -7.69 8.41 -7.20
C GLN A 103 -7.37 9.54 -6.22
#